data_AF-A0A8S9MFL9-F1
#
_entry.id   AF-A0A8S9MFL9-F1
#
_cell.length_a   1.000
_cell.length_b   1.000
_cell.length_c   1.000
_cell.angle_alpha   90.00
_cell.angle_beta   90.00
_cell.angle_gamma   90.00
#
_symmetry.space_group_name_H-M   'P 1'
#
loop_
_entity.id
_entity.type
_entity.pdbx_description
1 polymer ?
#
loop_
_entity_poly.entity_id
_entity_poly.type
_entity_poly.pdbx_seq_one_letter_code
_entity_poly.pdbx_strand_id
1 'polypeptide(L)'
;MLLCAPTVKLLVFQQRRTFTSSLAKRFSFNAQSLTESQAQAALDKDCIDFLPWLEQVAGAKITNTLSIGKSPHGREVKSATGKGIPQSLRAFARLLSCTSPQELNDLSKEAEQNDGRLARLPFKDRSRELEAHKIILAHINSLIVDHSVCIKELGASNFRFESQRLTVRRQMARELIFGELRVLRSAAEWLIHYCTNLFSAP
;
A
#
# COMPACT_ATOMS: atom_id res chain seq x y z
N MET A 1 -32.47 22.79 -21.56
CA MET A 1 -31.60 21.71 -22.06
C MET A 1 -30.16 22.07 -21.75
N LEU A 2 -29.42 21.11 -21.16
CA LEU A 2 -27.95 20.93 -21.20
C LEU A 2 -27.08 22.00 -20.51
N LEU A 3 -26.63 21.74 -19.27
CA LEU A 3 -25.28 21.29 -18.84
C LEU A 3 -24.32 22.48 -18.57
N CYS A 4 -23.91 22.76 -17.32
CA CYS A 4 -22.83 22.13 -16.53
C CYS A 4 -21.45 22.42 -17.18
N ALA A 5 -20.42 23.06 -16.58
CA ALA A 5 -19.98 23.18 -15.19
C ALA A 5 -18.99 24.38 -15.04
N PRO A 6 -18.70 24.89 -13.82
CA PRO A 6 -17.53 25.73 -13.58
C PRO A 6 -16.32 24.91 -13.11
N THR A 7 -15.15 25.42 -13.49
CA THR A 7 -13.80 24.88 -13.34
C THR A 7 -13.37 24.77 -11.87
N VAL A 8 -13.22 23.55 -11.35
CA VAL A 8 -12.52 23.32 -10.08
C VAL A 8 -11.04 23.06 -10.40
N LYS A 9 -10.18 23.98 -9.97
CA LYS A 9 -8.73 23.81 -9.97
C LYS A 9 -8.38 22.65 -9.04
N LEU A 10 -8.02 21.50 -9.62
CA LEU A 10 -7.40 20.40 -8.86
C LEU A 10 -5.99 20.82 -8.45
N LEU A 11 -5.78 20.92 -7.14
CA LEU A 11 -4.47 20.93 -6.50
C LEU A 11 -3.71 19.67 -6.94
N VAL A 12 -2.77 19.87 -7.88
CA VAL A 12 -1.79 18.86 -8.26
C VAL A 12 -0.84 18.66 -7.09
N PHE A 13 -0.95 17.52 -6.41
CA PHE A 13 0.12 17.01 -5.55
C PHE A 13 1.29 16.62 -6.45
N GLN A 14 2.20 17.55 -6.71
CA GLN A 14 3.47 17.25 -7.37
C GLN A 14 4.35 16.43 -6.42
N GLN A 15 4.31 15.11 -6.56
CA GLN A 15 5.38 14.26 -6.06
C GLN A 15 6.57 14.41 -7.02
N ARG A 16 7.45 15.37 -6.73
CA ARG A 16 8.76 15.46 -7.38
C ARG A 16 9.51 14.15 -7.15
N ARG A 17 9.60 13.31 -8.18
CA ARG A 17 10.61 12.26 -8.30
C ARG A 17 11.34 12.43 -9.62
N THR A 18 12.36 13.27 -9.63
CA THR A 18 13.41 13.22 -10.64
C THR A 18 14.31 12.01 -10.33
N PHE A 19 13.86 10.82 -10.72
CA PHE A 19 14.72 9.62 -10.81
C PHE A 19 14.94 9.29 -12.29
N THR A 20 15.67 10.14 -12.99
CA THR A 20 16.13 9.86 -14.35
C THR A 20 17.65 9.78 -14.32
N SER A 21 18.19 8.55 -14.27
CA SER A 21 19.36 8.11 -15.07
C SER A 21 20.12 6.88 -14.52
N SER A 22 19.93 6.42 -13.28
CA SER A 22 20.79 5.35 -12.72
C SER A 22 20.27 3.91 -12.84
N LEU A 23 18.96 3.69 -12.95
CA LEU A 23 18.38 2.33 -12.91
C LEU A 23 18.53 1.53 -14.22
N ALA A 24 18.70 2.22 -15.36
CA ALA A 24 18.82 1.56 -16.66
C ALA A 24 20.14 0.77 -16.83
N LYS A 25 21.18 1.07 -16.05
CA LYS A 25 22.47 0.36 -16.12
C LYS A 25 22.53 -0.94 -15.31
N ARG A 26 21.51 -1.25 -14.50
CA ARG A 26 21.53 -2.43 -13.60
C ARG A 26 20.79 -3.66 -14.13
N PHE A 27 20.02 -3.54 -15.20
CA PHE A 27 19.27 -4.66 -15.77
C PHE A 27 19.68 -4.92 -17.23
N SER A 28 20.95 -5.26 -17.44
CA SER A 28 21.35 -5.95 -18.67
C SER A 28 21.04 -7.44 -18.49
N PHE A 29 19.85 -7.87 -18.91
CA PHE A 29 19.52 -9.28 -19.02
C PHE A 29 20.24 -9.87 -20.23
N ASN A 30 21.39 -10.50 -19.99
CA ASN A 30 21.99 -11.41 -20.97
C ASN A 30 21.27 -12.75 -20.79
N ALA A 31 20.29 -13.02 -21.66
CA ALA A 31 19.45 -14.21 -21.57
C ALA A 31 20.23 -15.45 -22.04
N GLN A 32 20.91 -16.11 -21.12
CA GLN A 32 21.23 -17.54 -21.26
C GLN A 32 20.19 -18.31 -20.44
N SER A 33 19.53 -19.28 -21.07
CA SER A 33 18.47 -20.08 -20.46
C SER A 33 19.03 -20.97 -19.35
N LEU A 34 19.04 -20.46 -18.12
CA LEU A 34 19.28 -21.26 -16.93
C LEU A 34 17.99 -22.04 -16.60
N THR A 35 18.16 -23.33 -16.30
CA THR A 35 17.06 -24.18 -15.82
C THR A 35 16.41 -23.59 -14.55
N GLU A 36 15.11 -23.77 -14.36
CA GLU A 36 14.34 -23.19 -13.22
C GLU A 36 14.98 -23.46 -11.86
N SER A 37 15.59 -24.64 -11.69
CA SER A 37 16.34 -25.03 -10.49
C SER A 37 17.59 -24.15 -10.24
N GLN A 38 18.34 -23.82 -11.29
CA GLN A 38 19.54 -22.99 -11.19
C GLN A 38 19.22 -21.50 -11.05
N ALA A 39 18.15 -21.02 -11.71
CA ALA A 39 17.65 -19.66 -11.55
C ALA A 39 17.17 -19.39 -10.11
N GLN A 40 16.49 -20.37 -9.50
CA GLN A 40 16.04 -20.28 -8.11
C GLN A 40 17.22 -20.27 -7.12
N ALA A 41 18.25 -21.09 -7.34
CA ALA A 41 19.45 -21.13 -6.50
C ALA A 41 20.32 -19.85 -6.61
N ALA A 42 20.44 -19.28 -7.82
CA ALA A 42 21.12 -18.00 -8.04
C ALA A 42 20.37 -16.83 -7.36
N LEU A 43 19.04 -16.78 -7.51
CA LEU A 43 18.18 -15.85 -6.79
C LEU A 43 18.29 -16.02 -5.26
N ASP A 44 18.46 -17.25 -4.76
CA ASP A 44 18.66 -17.53 -3.32
C ASP A 44 19.97 -16.94 -2.81
N LYS A 45 21.05 -16.95 -3.61
CA LYS A 45 22.33 -16.33 -3.26
C LYS A 45 22.26 -14.80 -3.27
N ASP A 46 21.73 -14.21 -4.35
CA ASP A 46 21.63 -12.74 -4.49
C ASP A 46 20.63 -12.11 -3.49
N CYS A 47 19.64 -12.88 -3.03
CA CYS A 47 18.66 -12.42 -2.05
C CYS A 47 19.21 -12.38 -0.60
N ILE A 48 20.26 -13.14 -0.29
CA ILE A 48 20.91 -13.07 1.03
C ILE A 48 21.59 -11.70 1.21
N ASP A 49 22.06 -11.11 0.11
CA ASP A 49 22.70 -9.79 0.09
C ASP A 49 21.69 -8.63 0.04
N PHE A 50 20.40 -8.90 -0.22
CA PHE A 50 19.36 -7.88 -0.33
C PHE A 50 19.05 -7.20 1.01
N LEU A 51 19.00 -7.94 2.12
CA LEU A 51 18.73 -7.35 3.43
C LEU A 51 19.89 -6.46 3.90
N PRO A 52 21.16 -6.90 3.87
CA PRO A 52 22.30 -6.03 4.15
C PRO A 52 22.35 -4.78 3.26
N TRP A 53 22.08 -4.94 1.96
CA TRP A 53 22.01 -3.80 1.04
C TRP A 53 20.88 -2.82 1.40
N LEU A 54 19.69 -3.34 1.74
CA LEU A 54 18.55 -2.52 2.12
C LEU A 54 18.77 -1.80 3.45
N GLU A 55 19.40 -2.44 4.43
CA GLU A 55 19.84 -1.83 5.69
C GLU A 55 20.81 -0.67 5.44
N GLN A 56 21.79 -0.88 4.54
CA GLN A 56 22.76 0.13 4.16
C GLN A 56 22.10 1.34 3.46
N VAL A 57 21.13 1.10 2.59
CA VAL A 57 20.40 2.18 1.90
C VAL A 57 19.43 2.91 2.82
N ALA A 58 18.77 2.19 3.74
CA ALA A 58 17.85 2.76 4.70
C ALA A 58 18.55 3.50 5.85
N GLY A 59 19.85 3.26 6.07
CA GLY A 59 20.62 3.83 7.17
C GLY A 59 20.13 3.36 8.55
N ALA A 60 19.40 2.25 8.60
CA ALA A 60 18.81 1.69 9.81
C ALA A 60 18.87 0.16 9.75
N LYS A 61 19.21 -0.47 10.89
CA LYS A 61 19.25 -1.92 11.03
C LYS A 61 17.83 -2.48 10.91
N ILE A 62 17.61 -3.42 9.99
CA ILE A 62 16.36 -4.12 9.80
C ILE A 62 16.35 -5.30 10.79
N THR A 63 16.14 -4.97 12.05
CA THR A 63 16.12 -5.97 13.15
C THR A 63 14.87 -6.85 13.07
N ASN A 64 15.05 -8.19 13.07
CA ASN A 64 14.19 -9.33 13.49
C ASN A 64 12.65 -9.29 13.32
N THR A 65 12.10 -8.24 12.71
CA THR A 65 10.68 -8.00 12.46
C THR A 65 10.37 -8.01 10.98
N LEU A 66 11.37 -8.13 10.09
CA LEU A 66 11.16 -8.32 8.66
C LEU A 66 11.79 -9.66 8.24
N SER A 67 10.98 -10.60 7.73
CA SER A 67 11.43 -11.89 7.19
C SER A 67 11.15 -11.93 5.69
N ILE A 68 12.05 -12.54 4.92
CA ILE A 68 11.79 -12.74 3.50
C ILE A 68 11.04 -14.06 3.31
N GLY A 69 9.76 -13.97 3.00
CA GLY A 69 8.90 -15.12 2.70
C GLY A 69 8.89 -15.49 1.22
N LYS A 70 8.62 -16.76 0.90
CA LYS A 70 8.35 -17.22 -0.47
C LYS A 70 6.86 -17.07 -0.77
N SER A 71 6.52 -16.59 -1.97
CA SER A 71 5.16 -16.50 -2.51
C SER A 71 5.14 -17.10 -3.93
N PRO A 72 3.96 -17.43 -4.50
CA PRO A 72 3.86 -18.01 -5.84
C PRO A 72 4.43 -17.12 -6.96
N HIS A 73 4.69 -15.84 -6.67
CA HIS A 73 5.17 -14.83 -7.61
C HIS A 73 6.59 -14.34 -7.26
N GLY A 74 7.31 -15.03 -6.35
CA GLY A 74 8.66 -14.66 -5.91
C GLY A 74 8.76 -14.40 -4.40
N ARG A 75 9.83 -13.74 -3.96
CA ARG A 75 10.08 -13.44 -2.53
C ARG A 75 9.49 -12.10 -2.10
N GLU A 76 8.96 -12.05 -0.87
CA GLU A 76 8.30 -10.89 -0.26
C GLU A 76 8.91 -10.58 1.11
N VAL A 77 9.07 -9.30 1.42
CA VAL A 77 9.45 -8.84 2.77
C VAL A 77 8.19 -8.80 3.64
N LYS A 78 8.11 -9.68 4.64
CA LYS A 78 6.99 -9.82 5.57
C LYS A 78 7.35 -9.24 6.91
N SER A 79 6.45 -8.54 7.59
CA SER A 79 6.68 -8.14 8.99
C SER A 79 6.14 -9.15 10.00
N ALA A 80 6.94 -9.52 10.99
CA ALA A 80 6.58 -10.47 12.06
C ALA A 80 5.47 -9.95 12.98
N THR A 81 5.28 -8.63 13.03
CA THR A 81 4.15 -7.99 13.68
C THR A 81 3.49 -7.08 12.65
N GLY A 82 2.24 -7.36 12.30
CA GLY A 82 1.48 -6.46 11.44
C GLY A 82 1.45 -5.08 12.09
N LYS A 83 1.99 -4.06 11.41
CA LYS A 83 1.79 -2.67 11.83
C LYS A 83 0.35 -2.33 11.49
N GLY A 84 -0.45 -2.01 12.50
CA GLY A 84 -1.83 -1.59 12.30
C GLY A 84 -1.93 -0.33 11.43
N ILE A 85 -3.16 0.13 11.19
CA ILE A 85 -3.42 1.33 10.39
C ILE A 85 -2.59 2.52 10.93
N PRO A 86 -1.93 3.30 10.05
CA PRO A 86 -1.19 4.49 10.48
C PRO A 86 -2.05 5.45 11.29
N GLN A 87 -1.49 5.99 12.37
CA GLN A 87 -2.20 6.92 13.26
C GLN A 87 -2.80 8.12 12.51
N SER A 88 -2.10 8.66 11.53
CA SER A 88 -2.59 9.76 10.69
C SER A 88 -3.85 9.38 9.91
N LEU A 89 -3.88 8.19 9.33
CA LEU A 89 -5.03 7.68 8.59
C LEU A 89 -6.21 7.41 9.53
N ARG A 90 -5.93 6.88 10.73
CA ARG A 90 -6.95 6.69 11.76
C ARG A 90 -7.55 8.02 12.21
N ALA A 91 -6.73 9.02 12.50
CA ALA A 91 -7.18 10.36 12.87
C ALA A 91 -8.03 11.00 11.76
N PHE A 92 -7.60 10.87 10.50
CA PHE A 92 -8.34 11.36 9.35
C PHE A 92 -9.72 10.69 9.23
N ALA A 93 -9.79 9.36 9.40
CA ALA A 93 -11.05 8.64 9.34
C ALA A 93 -12.02 9.03 10.47
N ARG A 94 -11.50 9.30 11.67
CA ARG A 94 -12.31 9.85 12.79
C ARG A 94 -12.89 11.21 12.48
N LEU A 95 -12.11 12.07 11.82
CA LEU A 95 -12.59 13.37 11.38
C LEU A 95 -13.70 13.21 10.35
N LEU A 96 -13.53 12.30 9.38
CA LEU A 96 -14.55 12.01 8.36
C LEU A 96 -15.83 11.38 8.91
N SER A 97 -15.75 10.62 10.01
CA SER A 97 -16.93 10.02 10.65
C SER A 97 -17.74 11.00 11.49
N CYS A 98 -17.24 12.20 11.78
CA CYS A 98 -17.97 13.18 12.59
C CYS A 98 -19.18 13.72 11.83
N THR A 99 -20.38 13.54 12.40
CA THR A 99 -21.63 14.06 11.80
C THR A 99 -22.15 15.32 12.48
N SER A 100 -21.60 15.66 13.65
CA SER A 100 -22.01 16.81 14.45
C SER A 100 -20.83 17.69 14.89
N PRO A 101 -21.06 19.00 15.11
CA PRO A 101 -20.02 19.90 15.65
C PRO A 101 -19.54 19.51 17.06
N GLN A 102 -20.42 18.88 17.86
CA GLN A 102 -20.08 18.43 19.21
C GLN A 102 -19.01 17.34 19.18
N GLU A 103 -19.15 16.38 18.27
CA GLU A 103 -18.16 15.31 18.08
C GLU A 103 -16.79 15.84 17.67
N LEU A 104 -16.74 16.92 16.88
CA LEU A 104 -15.51 17.58 16.50
C LEU A 104 -14.87 18.31 17.70
N ASN A 105 -15.68 18.94 18.54
CA ASN A 105 -15.23 19.56 19.77
C ASN A 105 -14.67 18.52 20.75
N ASP A 106 -15.28 17.35 20.83
CA ASP A 106 -14.79 16.24 21.66
C ASP A 106 -13.44 15.70 21.16
N LEU A 107 -13.22 15.65 19.84
CA LEU A 107 -11.90 15.37 19.26
C LEU A 107 -10.87 16.44 19.65
N SER A 108 -11.22 17.72 19.59
CA SER A 108 -10.33 18.80 20.02
C SER A 108 -9.91 18.63 21.48
N LYS A 109 -10.88 18.35 22.36
CA LYS A 109 -10.61 18.08 23.79
C LYS A 109 -9.72 16.85 24.00
N GLU A 110 -9.92 15.77 23.23
CA GLU A 110 -9.02 14.60 23.26
C GLU A 110 -7.60 15.01 22.87
N ALA A 111 -7.43 15.83 21.83
CA ALA A 111 -6.10 16.29 21.41
C ALA A 111 -5.43 17.17 22.47
N GLU A 112 -6.19 18.07 23.11
CA GLU A 112 -5.71 18.95 24.19
C GLU A 112 -5.28 18.17 25.45
N GLN A 113 -6.00 17.09 25.78
CA GLN A 113 -5.64 16.21 26.90
C GLN A 113 -4.41 15.35 26.61
N ASN A 114 -4.10 15.13 25.33
CA ASN A 114 -2.92 14.43 24.86
C ASN A 114 -1.83 15.45 24.43
N ASP A 115 -0.80 14.98 23.73
CA ASP A 115 0.26 15.82 23.16
C ASP A 115 -0.16 16.55 21.87
N GLY A 116 -1.43 16.93 21.75
CA GLY A 116 -2.01 17.50 20.53
C GLY A 116 -2.27 16.47 19.42
N ARG A 117 -2.05 15.17 19.68
CA ARG A 117 -2.19 14.11 18.67
C ARG A 117 -3.47 13.32 18.85
N LEU A 118 -4.23 13.20 17.77
CA LEU A 118 -5.42 12.35 17.70
C LEU A 118 -5.06 10.88 17.45
N ALA A 119 -5.95 9.97 17.86
CA ALA A 119 -5.93 8.56 17.48
C ALA A 119 -4.72 7.75 17.98
N ARG A 120 -4.10 8.16 19.10
CA ARG A 120 -3.10 7.34 19.80
C ARG A 120 -3.71 6.06 20.37
N LEU A 121 -4.93 6.16 20.87
CA LEU A 121 -5.72 5.07 21.44
C LEU A 121 -7.08 5.00 20.74
N PRO A 122 -7.75 3.84 20.72
CA PRO A 122 -9.14 3.72 20.24
C PRO A 122 -10.09 4.68 20.96
N PHE A 123 -11.18 5.07 20.29
CA PHE A 123 -12.26 5.82 20.93
C PHE A 123 -12.80 5.04 22.14
N LYS A 124 -13.24 5.78 23.16
CA LYS A 124 -14.02 5.20 24.27
C LYS A 124 -15.29 4.55 23.76
N ASP A 125 -15.98 5.23 22.84
CA ASP A 125 -17.11 4.66 22.12
C ASP A 125 -16.60 3.77 20.97
N ARG A 126 -16.70 2.45 21.18
CA ARG A 126 -16.29 1.44 20.20
C ARG A 126 -17.10 1.53 18.90
N SER A 127 -18.33 2.05 18.94
CA SER A 127 -19.19 2.21 17.76
C SER A 127 -18.64 3.26 16.81
N ARG A 128 -18.20 4.41 17.34
CA ARG A 128 -17.55 5.46 16.55
C ARG A 128 -16.21 5.02 15.98
N GLU A 129 -15.48 4.18 16.72
CA GLU A 129 -14.24 3.58 16.20
C GLU A 129 -14.52 2.65 15.01
N LEU A 130 -15.59 1.87 15.10
CA LEU A 130 -16.03 1.00 14.01
C LEU A 130 -16.44 1.83 12.78
N GLU A 131 -17.19 2.91 12.95
CA GLU A 131 -17.60 3.79 11.85
C GLU A 131 -16.41 4.40 11.11
N ALA A 132 -15.44 4.96 11.84
CA ALA A 132 -14.22 5.48 11.24
C ALA A 132 -13.49 4.41 10.41
N HIS A 133 -13.35 3.20 10.95
CA HIS A 133 -12.68 2.10 10.24
C HIS A 133 -13.49 1.57 9.05
N LYS A 134 -14.83 1.61 9.09
CA LYS A 134 -15.70 1.27 7.95
C LYS A 134 -15.49 2.23 6.77
N ILE A 135 -15.28 3.52 7.03
CA ILE A 135 -14.95 4.50 5.99
C ILE A 135 -13.65 4.12 5.28
N ILE A 136 -12.60 3.79 6.03
CA ILE A 136 -11.32 3.34 5.47
C ILE A 136 -11.52 2.05 4.65
N LEU A 137 -12.22 1.06 5.21
CA LEU A 137 -12.44 -0.23 4.57
C LEU A 137 -13.21 -0.09 3.26
N ALA A 138 -14.25 0.76 3.22
CA ALA A 138 -15.00 1.03 2.00
C ALA A 138 -14.11 1.62 0.90
N HIS A 139 -13.24 2.57 1.26
CA HIS A 139 -12.29 3.16 0.32
C HIS A 139 -11.26 2.15 -0.19
N ILE A 140 -10.68 1.35 0.70
CA ILE A 140 -9.73 0.29 0.30
C ILE A 140 -10.39 -0.73 -0.63
N ASN A 141 -11.63 -1.14 -0.36
CA ASN A 141 -12.36 -2.05 -1.24
C ASN A 141 -12.61 -1.46 -2.63
N SER A 142 -12.92 -0.17 -2.73
CA SER A 142 -13.00 0.52 -4.03
C SER A 142 -11.66 0.44 -4.76
N LEU A 143 -10.55 0.78 -4.09
CA LEU A 143 -9.22 0.70 -4.69
C LEU A 143 -8.88 -0.72 -5.15
N ILE A 144 -9.21 -1.75 -4.36
CA ILE A 144 -9.01 -3.16 -4.74
C ILE A 144 -9.72 -3.48 -6.06
N VAL A 145 -10.97 -3.04 -6.21
CA VAL A 145 -11.74 -3.22 -7.44
C VAL A 145 -11.06 -2.51 -8.60
N ASP A 146 -10.72 -1.23 -8.46
CA ASP A 146 -10.10 -0.41 -9.51
C ASP A 146 -8.76 -1.01 -9.98
N HIS A 147 -7.90 -1.42 -9.05
CA HIS A 147 -6.62 -2.06 -9.38
C HIS A 147 -6.82 -3.40 -10.10
N SER A 148 -7.84 -4.17 -9.71
CA SER A 148 -8.16 -5.44 -10.37
C SER A 148 -8.62 -5.26 -11.82
N VAL A 149 -9.33 -4.17 -12.11
CA VAL A 149 -9.73 -3.78 -13.47
C VAL A 149 -8.49 -3.36 -14.27
N CYS A 150 -7.66 -2.49 -13.71
CA CYS A 150 -6.44 -2.01 -14.37
C CYS A 150 -5.48 -3.15 -14.75
N ILE A 151 -5.30 -4.14 -13.87
CA ILE A 151 -4.48 -5.34 -14.16
C ILE A 151 -5.04 -6.12 -15.35
N LYS A 152 -6.37 -6.29 -15.44
CA LYS A 152 -7.01 -7.00 -16.56
C LYS A 152 -6.85 -6.24 -17.87
N GLU A 153 -7.04 -4.92 -17.86
CA GLU A 153 -6.88 -4.07 -19.04
C GLU A 153 -5.44 -4.09 -19.58
N LEU A 154 -4.45 -4.01 -18.68
CA LEU A 154 -3.04 -4.16 -19.05
C LEU A 154 -2.77 -5.54 -19.67
N GLY A 155 -3.39 -6.61 -19.15
CA GLY A 155 -3.24 -7.96 -19.69
C GLY A 155 -3.95 -8.19 -21.03
N ALA A 156 -5.05 -7.49 -21.31
CA ALA A 156 -5.87 -7.69 -22.52
C ALA A 156 -5.38 -6.92 -23.76
N SER A 157 -4.45 -5.98 -23.58
CA SER A 157 -3.98 -5.10 -24.65
C SER A 157 -3.06 -5.81 -25.66
N ASN A 158 -3.65 -6.40 -26.70
CA ASN A 158 -2.95 -6.99 -27.84
C ASN A 158 -2.65 -5.94 -28.91
N PHE A 159 -1.57 -5.19 -28.77
CA PHE A 159 -1.11 -4.31 -29.86
C PHE A 159 -0.32 -5.12 -30.89
N ARG A 160 -0.79 -5.11 -32.15
CA ARG A 160 -0.19 -5.85 -33.28
C ARG A 160 1.25 -5.45 -33.63
N PHE A 161 1.77 -4.36 -33.07
CA PHE A 161 3.12 -3.84 -33.32
C PHE A 161 3.70 -3.22 -32.05
N GLU A 162 4.07 -4.05 -31.10
CA GLU A 162 4.59 -3.59 -29.83
C GLU A 162 6.11 -3.68 -29.77
N SER A 163 6.78 -2.57 -29.52
CA SER A 163 8.22 -2.60 -29.26
C SER A 163 8.49 -3.39 -27.97
N GLN A 164 9.57 -4.18 -27.94
CA GLN A 164 10.00 -4.94 -26.76
C GLN A 164 10.07 -4.06 -25.50
N ARG A 165 10.49 -2.79 -25.64
CA ARG A 165 10.55 -1.80 -24.57
C ARG A 165 9.18 -1.48 -23.95
N LEU A 166 8.13 -1.41 -24.78
CA LEU A 166 6.77 -1.15 -24.31
C LEU A 166 6.22 -2.38 -23.56
N THR A 167 6.49 -3.59 -24.05
CA THR A 167 6.11 -4.84 -23.37
C THR A 167 6.76 -4.95 -22.00
N VAL A 168 8.07 -4.66 -21.88
CA VAL A 168 8.78 -4.64 -20.58
C VAL A 168 8.18 -3.61 -19.63
N ARG A 169 7.94 -2.37 -20.09
CA ARG A 169 7.33 -1.32 -19.26
C ARG A 169 5.92 -1.67 -18.81
N ARG A 170 5.14 -2.30 -19.68
CA ARG A 170 3.80 -2.78 -19.33
C ARG A 170 3.87 -3.87 -18.27
N GLN A 171 4.76 -4.83 -18.43
CA GLN A 171 4.94 -5.88 -17.43
C GLN A 171 5.34 -5.28 -16.08
N MET A 172 6.29 -4.33 -16.06
CA MET A 172 6.66 -3.61 -14.84
C MET A 172 5.48 -2.89 -14.19
N ALA A 173 4.64 -2.20 -14.99
CA ALA A 173 3.45 -1.54 -14.49
C ALA A 173 2.43 -2.54 -13.91
N ARG A 174 2.23 -3.67 -14.58
CA ARG A 174 1.34 -4.74 -14.12
C ARG A 174 1.82 -5.33 -12.79
N GLU A 175 3.11 -5.63 -12.66
CA GLU A 175 3.70 -6.15 -11.42
C GLU A 175 3.62 -5.13 -10.28
N LEU A 176 3.84 -3.83 -10.57
CA LEU A 176 3.70 -2.77 -9.58
C LEU A 176 2.28 -2.71 -9.01
N ILE A 177 1.26 -2.65 -9.89
CA ILE A 177 -0.15 -2.57 -9.49
C ILE A 177 -0.57 -3.86 -8.78
N PHE A 178 -0.03 -5.01 -9.18
CA PHE A 178 -0.26 -6.28 -8.48
C PHE A 178 0.32 -6.26 -7.06
N GLY A 179 1.51 -5.68 -6.87
CA GLY A 179 2.11 -5.44 -5.55
C GLY A 179 1.24 -4.55 -4.67
N GLU A 180 0.74 -3.44 -5.22
CA GLU A 180 -0.17 -2.53 -4.51
C GLU A 180 -1.49 -3.22 -4.11
N LEU A 181 -2.08 -4.00 -5.03
CA LEU A 181 -3.29 -4.79 -4.76
C LEU A 181 -3.11 -5.76 -3.58
N ARG A 182 -1.93 -6.38 -3.46
CA ARG A 182 -1.63 -7.28 -2.33
C ARG A 182 -1.61 -6.52 -1.00
N VAL A 183 -0.98 -5.35 -0.97
CA VAL A 183 -0.95 -4.50 0.23
C VAL A 183 -2.35 -4.06 0.62
N LEU A 184 -3.17 -3.63 -0.35
CA LEU A 184 -4.55 -3.23 -0.11
C LEU A 184 -5.40 -4.37 0.46
N ARG A 185 -5.28 -5.60 -0.08
CA ARG A 185 -5.97 -6.78 0.45
C ARG A 185 -5.54 -7.11 1.88
N SER A 186 -4.24 -7.08 2.16
CA SER A 186 -3.72 -7.31 3.51
C SER A 186 -4.26 -6.26 4.50
N ALA A 187 -4.32 -4.99 4.09
CA ALA A 187 -4.90 -3.93 4.91
C ALA A 187 -6.41 -4.12 5.15
N ALA A 188 -7.16 -4.54 4.13
CA ALA A 188 -8.58 -4.85 4.26
C ALA A 188 -8.83 -6.01 5.23
N GLU A 189 -8.08 -7.11 5.11
CA GLU A 189 -8.16 -8.26 6.02
C GLU A 189 -7.83 -7.86 7.47
N TRP A 190 -6.78 -7.05 7.66
CA TRP A 190 -6.44 -6.53 8.98
C TRP A 190 -7.57 -5.68 9.58
N LEU A 191 -8.18 -4.80 8.78
CA LEU A 191 -9.30 -3.95 9.21
C LEU A 191 -10.53 -4.79 9.58
N ILE A 192 -10.86 -5.81 8.79
CA ILE A 192 -11.98 -6.71 9.08
C ILE A 192 -11.73 -7.41 10.42
N HIS A 193 -10.54 -7.98 10.61
CA HIS A 193 -10.17 -8.64 11.86
C HIS A 193 -10.17 -7.68 13.07
N TYR A 194 -9.67 -6.45 12.88
CA TYR A 194 -9.70 -5.42 13.91
C TYR A 194 -11.14 -5.07 14.31
N CYS A 195 -12.02 -4.86 13.32
CA CYS A 195 -13.42 -4.53 13.53
C CYS A 195 -14.22 -5.67 14.18
N THR A 196 -13.93 -6.94 13.86
CA THR A 196 -14.57 -8.07 14.54
C THR A 196 -14.15 -8.17 16.01
N ASN A 197 -12.86 -7.97 16.28
CA ASN A 197 -12.32 -8.11 17.64
C ASN A 197 -12.65 -6.93 18.55
N LEU A 198 -12.98 -5.75 18.00
CA LEU A 198 -13.43 -4.58 18.78
C LEU A 198 -14.60 -4.91 19.72
N PHE A 199 -15.47 -5.85 19.35
CA PHE A 199 -16.62 -6.27 20.15
C PHE A 199 -16.42 -7.60 20.90
N SER A 200 -15.28 -8.28 20.69
CA SER A 200 -14.97 -9.57 21.32
C SER A 200 -14.18 -9.44 22.62
N ALA A 201 -13.71 -8.25 22.98
CA ALA A 201 -13.08 -8.00 24.27
C ALA A 201 -14.15 -7.71 25.35
N PRO A 202 -14.13 -8.43 26.50
CA PRO A 202 -15.05 -8.21 27.61
C PRO A 202 -14.97 -6.79 28.20
#